data_AF-A0A6N7APL6-F1
#
_entry.id   AF-A0A6N7APL6-F1
#
_cell.length_a   1.000
_cell.length_b   1.000
_cell.length_c   1.000
_cell.angle_alpha   90.00
_cell.angle_beta   90.00
_cell.angle_gamma   90.00
#
_symmetry.space_group_name_H-M   'P 1'
#
loop_
_entity.id
_entity.type
_entity.pdbx_description
1 polymer ?
#
loop_
_entity_poly.entity_id
_entity_poly.type
_entity_poly.pdbx_seq_one_letter_code
_entity_poly.pdbx_strand_id
1 'polypeptide(L)'
;MEKKESLSNKIRFYHYASGVLITQTEDPLCSKCKALTNTTRAVREGFREFEQKHTGELVDIDDELRLVLAKTSRNLAELISPENAEGQKKAGKCKMPEGVCFIKASKSILDKIE
;
A
#
# COMPACT_ATOMS: atom_id res chain seq x y z
N MET A 1 -15.27 7.95 -20.08
CA MET A 1 -13.86 8.30 -19.85
C MET A 1 -13.48 8.22 -18.38
N GLU A 2 -14.31 8.75 -17.46
CA GLU A 2 -14.04 8.76 -16.01
C GLU A 2 -13.72 7.38 -15.37
N LYS A 3 -14.35 6.28 -15.83
CA LYS A 3 -14.10 4.93 -15.26
C LYS A 3 -12.67 4.41 -15.54
N LYS A 4 -12.11 4.67 -16.72
CA LYS A 4 -10.75 4.22 -17.08
C LYS A 4 -9.65 5.01 -16.34
N GLU A 5 -9.86 6.32 -16.14
CA GLU A 5 -8.95 7.14 -15.33
C GLU A 5 -8.95 6.69 -13.86
N SER A 6 -10.11 6.37 -13.30
CA SER A 6 -10.21 5.81 -11.94
C SER A 6 -9.45 4.47 -11.80
N LEU A 7 -9.53 3.57 -12.78
CA LEU A 7 -8.85 2.27 -12.75
C LEU A 7 -7.31 2.43 -12.77
N SER A 8 -6.77 3.22 -13.71
CA SER A 8 -5.33 3.44 -13.81
C SER A 8 -4.74 4.09 -12.55
N ASN A 9 -5.46 5.06 -11.96
CA ASN A 9 -5.03 5.71 -10.73
C ASN A 9 -5.02 4.76 -9.54
N LYS A 10 -5.97 3.82 -9.45
CA LYS A 10 -5.96 2.77 -8.42
C LYS A 10 -4.78 1.81 -8.58
N ILE A 11 -4.47 1.37 -9.80
CA ILE A 11 -3.28 0.55 -10.08
C ILE A 11 -2.01 1.28 -9.61
N ARG A 12 -1.87 2.56 -10.00
CA ARG A 12 -0.73 3.40 -9.60
C ARG A 12 -0.64 3.61 -8.10
N PHE A 13 -1.79 3.75 -7.42
CA PHE A 13 -1.83 3.87 -5.98
C PHE A 13 -1.35 2.60 -5.28
N TYR A 14 -1.88 1.43 -5.64
CA TYR A 14 -1.43 0.18 -5.01
C TYR A 14 0.04 -0.07 -5.29
N HIS A 15 0.52 0.30 -6.47
CA HIS A 15 1.95 0.25 -6.79
C HIS A 15 2.77 1.13 -5.86
N TYR A 16 2.43 2.42 -5.76
CA TYR A 16 3.07 3.37 -4.85
C TYR A 16 3.05 2.87 -3.40
N ALA A 17 1.87 2.45 -2.92
CA ALA A 17 1.70 1.96 -1.56
C ALA A 17 2.57 0.73 -1.30
N SER A 18 2.62 -0.24 -2.23
CA SER A 18 3.48 -1.41 -2.12
C SER A 18 4.96 -1.04 -2.01
N GLY A 19 5.42 -0.06 -2.79
CA GLY A 19 6.80 0.43 -2.76
C GLY A 19 7.15 1.11 -1.44
N VAL A 20 6.24 1.96 -0.92
CA VAL A 20 6.42 2.57 0.41
C VAL A 20 6.50 1.50 1.49
N LEU A 21 5.60 0.52 1.47
CA LEU A 21 5.58 -0.53 2.49
C LEU A 21 6.86 -1.37 2.47
N ILE A 22 7.34 -1.78 1.28
CA ILE A 22 8.59 -2.55 1.14
C ILE A 22 9.77 -1.75 1.66
N THR A 23 9.92 -0.51 1.20
CA THR A 23 11.03 0.36 1.62
C THR A 23 11.04 0.50 3.15
N GLN A 24 9.86 0.58 3.77
CA GLN A 24 9.75 0.74 5.22
C GLN A 24 9.92 -0.54 6.03
N THR A 25 10.02 -1.71 5.38
CA THR A 25 10.53 -2.92 6.05
C THR A 25 12.03 -2.85 6.32
N GLU A 26 12.75 -1.95 5.66
CA GLU A 26 14.19 -1.73 5.88
C GLU A 26 14.46 -0.63 6.93
N ASP A 27 13.45 0.16 7.30
CA ASP A 27 13.60 1.21 8.31
C ASP A 27 13.69 0.61 9.74
N PRO A 28 14.65 1.05 10.58
CA PRO A 28 14.90 0.45 11.89
C PRO A 28 13.72 0.50 12.88
N LEU A 29 12.77 1.43 12.70
CA LEU A 29 11.61 1.59 13.56
C LEU A 29 10.31 1.13 12.87
N CYS A 30 10.12 1.46 11.60
CA CYS A 30 8.91 1.13 10.86
C CYS A 30 8.76 -0.38 10.63
N SER A 31 9.88 -1.08 10.39
CA SER A 31 9.93 -2.54 10.20
C SER A 31 9.32 -3.35 11.36
N LYS A 32 9.23 -2.77 12.55
CA LYS A 32 8.64 -3.35 13.77
C LYS A 32 7.45 -2.54 14.31
N CYS A 33 6.87 -1.68 13.47
CA CYS A 33 5.79 -0.79 13.87
C CYS A 33 4.42 -1.37 13.55
N LYS A 34 3.49 -1.26 14.50
CA LYS A 34 2.08 -1.63 14.31
C LYS A 34 1.41 -0.87 13.17
N ALA A 35 1.87 0.34 12.85
CA ALA A 35 1.38 1.08 11.70
C ALA A 35 1.72 0.39 10.37
N LEU A 36 2.94 -0.15 10.22
CA LEU A 36 3.33 -0.92 9.04
C LEU A 36 2.45 -2.16 8.91
N THR A 37 2.34 -2.98 9.95
CA THR A 37 1.49 -4.19 9.95
C THR A 37 0.05 -3.90 9.55
N ASN A 38 -0.57 -2.89 10.17
CA ASN A 38 -1.97 -2.56 9.90
C ASN A 38 -2.18 -2.03 8.48
N THR A 39 -1.27 -1.18 8.00
CA THR A 39 -1.37 -0.64 6.64
C THR A 39 -1.09 -1.71 5.60
N THR A 40 -0.11 -2.59 5.80
CA THR A 40 0.16 -3.73 4.91
C THR A 40 -1.08 -4.63 4.79
N ARG A 41 -1.75 -4.95 5.90
CA ARG A 41 -2.99 -5.73 5.87
C ARG A 41 -4.09 -5.02 5.08
N ALA A 42 -4.35 -3.75 5.39
CA ALA A 42 -5.40 -2.98 4.71
C ALA A 42 -5.13 -2.81 3.20
N VAL A 43 -3.88 -2.58 2.80
CA VAL A 43 -3.50 -2.46 1.39
C VAL A 43 -3.63 -3.81 0.67
N ARG A 44 -3.27 -4.93 1.30
CA ARG A 44 -3.47 -6.28 0.74
C ARG A 44 -4.94 -6.62 0.56
N GLU A 45 -5.76 -6.35 1.56
CA GLU A 45 -7.21 -6.58 1.51
C GLU A 45 -7.84 -5.73 0.41
N GLY A 46 -7.57 -4.42 0.41
CA GLY A 46 -8.07 -3.52 -0.63
C GLY A 46 -7.59 -3.89 -2.03
N PHE A 47 -6.35 -4.34 -2.20
CA PHE A 47 -5.83 -4.77 -3.49
C PHE A 47 -6.54 -6.02 -4.01
N ARG A 48 -6.80 -7.01 -3.14
CA ARG A 48 -7.56 -8.21 -3.52
C ARG A 48 -9.00 -7.88 -3.92
N GLU A 49 -9.66 -7.02 -3.16
CA GLU A 49 -11.02 -6.56 -3.47
C GLU A 49 -11.04 -5.79 -4.81
N PHE A 50 -10.04 -4.95 -5.04
CA PHE A 50 -9.84 -4.24 -6.30
C PHE A 50 -9.67 -5.22 -7.48
N GLU A 51 -8.78 -6.21 -7.38
CA GLU A 51 -8.57 -7.22 -8.43
C GLU A 51 -9.86 -8.01 -8.71
N GLN A 52 -10.54 -8.48 -7.67
CA GLN A 52 -11.79 -9.23 -7.83
C GLN A 52 -12.87 -8.40 -8.51
N LYS A 53 -13.09 -7.17 -8.04
CA LYS A 53 -14.13 -6.27 -8.55
C LYS A 53 -13.91 -5.89 -10.01
N HIS A 54 -12.66 -5.76 -10.43
CA HIS A 54 -12.29 -5.26 -11.76
C HIS A 54 -11.71 -6.34 -12.68
N THR A 55 -11.86 -7.63 -12.35
CA THR A 55 -11.26 -8.76 -13.11
C THR A 55 -11.44 -8.63 -14.62
N GLY A 56 -12.65 -8.30 -15.10
CA GLY A 56 -12.92 -8.14 -16.53
C GLY A 56 -12.25 -6.91 -17.15
N GLU A 57 -12.23 -5.78 -16.43
CA GLU A 57 -11.61 -4.53 -16.90
C GLU A 57 -10.07 -4.63 -16.92
N LEU A 58 -9.49 -5.43 -16.02
CA LEU A 58 -8.04 -5.64 -15.93
C LEU A 58 -7.45 -6.46 -17.10
N VAL A 59 -8.29 -7.15 -17.88
CA VAL A 59 -7.84 -7.85 -19.10
C VAL A 59 -7.40 -6.84 -20.17
N ASP A 60 -8.14 -5.73 -20.29
CA ASP A 60 -8.04 -4.76 -21.38
C ASP A 60 -7.18 -3.53 -21.05
N ILE A 61 -6.43 -3.55 -19.93
CA ILE A 61 -5.46 -2.51 -19.62
C ILE A 61 -4.23 -2.61 -20.54
N ASP A 62 -3.55 -1.48 -20.73
CA ASP A 62 -2.30 -1.45 -21.48
C ASP A 62 -1.18 -2.26 -20.79
N ASP A 63 -0.15 -2.58 -21.57
CA ASP A 63 0.95 -3.44 -21.13
C ASP A 63 1.76 -2.83 -19.98
N GLU A 64 1.90 -1.49 -19.95
CA GLU A 64 2.63 -0.79 -18.88
C GLU A 64 1.89 -0.95 -17.54
N LEU A 65 0.58 -0.71 -17.51
CA LEU A 65 -0.25 -0.91 -16.34
C LEU A 65 -0.30 -2.38 -15.92
N ARG A 66 -0.30 -3.33 -16.86
CA ARG A 66 -0.23 -4.76 -16.55
C ARG A 66 1.08 -5.13 -15.86
N LEU A 67 2.21 -4.58 -16.31
CA LEU A 67 3.50 -4.77 -15.65
C LEU A 67 3.51 -4.17 -14.24
N VAL A 68 2.94 -2.97 -14.07
CA VAL A 68 2.81 -2.31 -12.77
C VAL A 68 1.94 -3.15 -11.82
N LEU A 69 0.81 -3.68 -12.29
CA LEU A 69 -0.08 -4.53 -11.52
C LEU A 69 0.63 -5.82 -11.07
N ALA A 70 1.32 -6.51 -11.99
CA ALA A 70 2.06 -7.73 -11.70
C ALA A 70 3.19 -7.49 -10.68
N LYS A 71 3.92 -6.37 -10.80
CA LYS A 71 4.94 -5.97 -9.83
C LYS A 71 4.33 -5.69 -8.46
N THR A 72 3.19 -5.01 -8.43
CA THR A 72 2.45 -4.71 -7.19
C THR A 72 2.01 -5.99 -6.48
N SER A 73 1.47 -6.96 -7.21
CA SER A 73 1.06 -8.25 -6.66
C SER A 73 2.24 -9.00 -6.04
N ARG A 74 3.40 -9.06 -6.73
CA ARG A 74 4.64 -9.65 -6.18
C ARG A 74 5.11 -8.94 -4.91
N ASN A 75 5.21 -7.61 -4.96
CA ASN A 75 5.61 -6.80 -3.82
C ASN A 75 4.73 -7.07 -2.60
N LEU A 76 3.41 -7.09 -2.79
CA LEU A 76 2.46 -7.35 -1.71
C LEU A 76 2.53 -8.81 -1.23
N ALA A 77 2.93 -9.78 -2.04
CA ALA A 77 3.16 -11.15 -1.59
C ALA A 77 4.41 -11.27 -0.71
N GLU A 78 5.48 -10.54 -1.04
CA GLU A 78 6.78 -10.61 -0.36
C GLU A 78 6.82 -9.83 0.98
N LEU A 79 5.88 -8.92 1.22
CA LEU A 79 5.84 -8.13 2.46
C LEU A 79 5.68 -9.00 3.73
N ILE A 80 6.74 -9.11 4.53
CA ILE A 80 6.66 -9.81 5.81
C ILE A 80 6.13 -8.83 6.87
N SER A 81 4.99 -9.17 7.46
CA SER A 81 4.46 -8.43 8.60
C SER A 81 5.25 -8.79 9.86
N PRO A 82 5.69 -7.82 10.68
CA PRO A 82 6.37 -8.13 11.92
C PRO A 82 5.40 -8.79 12.92
N GLU A 83 5.79 -9.94 13.47
CA GLU A 83 4.96 -10.72 14.40
C GLU A 83 4.70 -9.98 15.73
N ASN A 84 5.68 -9.22 16.22
CA ASN A 84 5.63 -8.50 17.50
C ASN A 84 5.58 -6.98 17.30
N ALA A 85 4.69 -6.52 16.43
CA ALA A 85 4.58 -5.11 16.06
C ALA A 85 4.12 -4.23 17.23
N GLU A 86 4.94 -3.25 17.60
CA GLU A 86 4.63 -2.30 18.67
C GLU A 86 4.18 -0.94 18.09
N GLY A 87 3.31 -0.23 18.81
CA GLY A 87 2.98 1.16 18.49
C GLY A 87 4.17 2.09 18.78
N GLN A 88 5.14 2.18 17.88
CA GLN A 88 6.41 2.91 18.08
C GLN A 88 6.24 4.36 18.58
N LYS A 89 5.21 5.07 18.10
CA LYS A 89 4.89 6.44 18.55
C LYS A 89 4.37 6.46 19.99
N LYS A 90 3.46 5.55 20.36
CA LYS A 90 2.92 5.42 21.71
C LYS A 90 3.98 4.96 22.72
N ALA A 91 4.92 4.13 22.27
CA ALA A 91 6.08 3.70 23.06
C ALA A 91 7.19 4.76 23.14
N GLY A 92 6.99 5.96 22.57
CA GLY A 92 7.98 7.05 22.60
C GLY A 92 9.22 6.84 21.73
N LYS A 93 9.28 5.76 20.93
CA LYS A 93 10.42 5.39 20.07
C LYS A 93 10.40 6.15 18.75
N CYS A 94 9.23 6.32 18.14
CA CYS A 94 9.08 7.13 16.92
C CYS A 94 8.99 8.62 17.25
N LYS A 95 9.90 9.41 16.70
CA LYS A 95 10.03 10.86 16.93
C LYS A 95 9.48 11.74 15.80
N MET A 96 8.81 11.15 14.81
CA MET A 96 8.13 11.92 13.76
C MET A 96 7.19 12.98 14.36
N PRO A 97 7.02 14.15 13.75
CA PRO A 97 6.08 15.17 14.25
C PRO A 97 4.65 14.63 14.41
N GLU A 98 3.83 15.36 15.18
CA GLU A 98 2.39 15.06 15.25
C GLU A 98 1.75 15.14 13.85
N GLY A 99 0.82 14.22 13.57
CA GLY A 99 0.20 14.09 12.24
C GLY A 99 1.10 13.47 11.16
N VAL A 100 2.41 13.30 11.39
CA VAL A 100 3.34 12.81 10.38
C VAL A 100 3.63 11.31 10.56
N CYS A 101 3.40 10.53 9.51
CA CYS A 101 3.79 9.12 9.45
C CYS A 101 3.95 8.68 7.98
N PHE A 102 5.15 8.28 7.58
CA PHE A 102 5.44 7.86 6.19
C PHE A 102 4.58 6.68 5.73
N ILE A 103 4.18 5.79 6.64
CA ILE A 103 3.28 4.67 6.34
C ILE A 103 1.84 5.14 6.16
N LYS A 104 1.32 5.95 7.09
CA LYS A 104 -0.10 6.34 7.09
C LYS A 104 -0.40 7.46 6.10
N ALA A 105 0.59 8.27 5.74
CA ALA A 105 0.45 9.30 4.72
C ALA A 105 -0.03 8.70 3.39
N SER A 106 0.45 7.51 3.02
CA SER A 106 -0.01 6.81 1.82
C SER A 106 -1.50 6.53 1.84
N LYS A 107 -2.11 6.22 2.99
CA LYS A 107 -3.56 5.97 3.08
C LYS A 107 -4.38 7.21 2.71
N SER A 108 -3.93 8.40 3.08
CA SER A 108 -4.65 9.65 2.77
C SER A 108 -4.74 9.96 1.26
N ILE A 109 -3.93 9.29 0.44
CA ILE A 109 -4.01 9.39 -1.01
C ILE A 109 -5.21 8.59 -1.53
N LEU A 110 -5.51 7.43 -0.92
CA LEU A 110 -6.65 6.58 -1.32
C LEU A 110 -7.97 7.37 -1.22
N ASP A 111 -8.16 8.08 -0.12
CA ASP A 111 -9.35 8.91 0.14
C ASP A 111 -9.57 10.02 -0.91
N LYS A 112 -8.57 10.33 -1.75
CA LYS A 112 -8.63 11.36 -2.79
C LYS A 112 -8.80 10.80 -4.21
N ILE A 113 -8.67 9.49 -4.39
CA ILE A 113 -8.74 8.81 -5.69
C ILE A 113 -9.88 7.79 -5.76
N GLU A 114 -10.56 7.53 -4.64
CA GLU A 114 -11.89 6.92 -4.60
C GLU A 114 -12.96 7.91 -5.06
#